data_AF-S2EJX5-F1
#
_entry.id   AF-S2EJX5-F1
#
_cell.length_a   1.000
_cell.length_b   1.000
_cell.length_c   1.000
_cell.angle_alpha   90.00
_cell.angle_beta   90.00
_cell.angle_gamma   90.00
#
_symmetry.space_group_name_H-M   'P 1'
#
loop_
_entity.id
_entity.type
_entity.pdbx_description
1 polymer ?
#
loop_
_entity_poly.entity_id
_entity_poly.type
_entity_poly.pdbx_seq_one_letter_code
_entity_poly.pdbx_strand_id
1 'polypeptide(L)'
;MQNWLFDIRSRSFVLLVVGFVILSLLVHFQITEEFDQSIISYVSGHVGNPLFDTAMQIITESGDSFYMLGFGVLMLLIKKTRRIGITLMILIVLSTILTGYIKCGMDRERPDFDYEGAPFP
;
A
#
# COMPACT_ATOMS: atom_id res chain seq x y z
N MET A 1 -27.93 -0.59 29.73
CA MET A 1 -26.65 -0.12 29.17
C MET A 1 -26.13 -1.22 28.25
N GLN A 2 -26.62 -1.24 27.01
CA GLN A 2 -26.57 -2.40 26.14
C GLN A 2 -25.96 -1.96 24.80
N ASN A 3 -24.83 -2.61 24.45
CA ASN A 3 -24.19 -2.62 23.13
C ASN A 3 -23.48 -1.33 22.65
N TRP A 4 -22.77 -0.62 23.51
CA TRP A 4 -22.10 0.63 23.10
C TRP A 4 -20.74 0.47 22.41
N LEU A 5 -20.16 -0.74 22.36
CA LEU A 5 -18.82 -0.88 21.78
C LEU A 5 -18.83 -1.29 20.31
N PHE A 6 -19.92 -1.89 19.80
CA PHE A 6 -19.90 -2.51 18.47
C PHE A 6 -21.29 -2.70 17.86
N ASP A 7 -21.99 -1.61 17.56
CA ASP A 7 -23.05 -1.64 16.53
C ASP A 7 -22.36 -1.67 15.14
N ILE A 8 -21.78 -2.83 14.85
CA ILE A 8 -20.81 -3.07 13.78
C ILE A 8 -21.54 -3.18 12.45
N ARG A 9 -21.45 -2.10 11.66
CA ARG A 9 -21.26 -2.16 10.20
C ARG A 9 -19.79 -2.39 9.84
N SER A 10 -18.96 -2.87 10.79
CA SER A 10 -17.49 -2.91 10.73
C SER A 10 -16.88 -4.33 10.76
N ARG A 11 -17.65 -5.41 10.54
CA ARG A 11 -17.13 -6.79 10.63
C ARG A 11 -15.95 -6.96 9.67
N SER A 12 -16.10 -6.43 8.45
CA SER A 12 -15.04 -6.42 7.45
C SER A 12 -13.81 -5.62 7.90
N PHE A 13 -13.98 -4.49 8.59
CA PHE A 13 -12.86 -3.72 9.12
C PHE A 13 -12.10 -4.51 10.20
N VAL A 14 -12.82 -5.12 11.15
CA VAL A 14 -12.19 -5.94 12.19
C VAL A 14 -11.46 -7.14 11.57
N LEU A 15 -12.07 -7.81 10.60
CA LEU A 15 -11.44 -8.92 9.88
C LEU A 15 -10.19 -8.49 9.11
N LEU A 16 -10.20 -7.30 8.48
CA LEU A 16 -9.02 -6.76 7.81
C LEU A 16 -7.90 -6.44 8.80
N VAL A 17 -8.21 -5.84 9.96
CA VAL A 17 -7.21 -5.57 11.01
C VAL A 17 -6.63 -6.87 11.56
N VAL A 18 -7.48 -7.85 11.88
CA VAL A 18 -7.02 -9.17 12.36
C VAL A 18 -6.18 -9.87 11.30
N GLY A 19 -6.61 -9.85 10.04
CA GLY A 19 -5.85 -10.43 8.92
C GLY A 19 -4.50 -9.76 8.73
N PHE A 20 -4.45 -8.42 8.82
CA PHE A 20 -3.21 -7.66 8.77
C PHE A 20 -2.26 -8.07 9.90
N VAL A 21 -2.75 -8.16 11.15
CA VAL A 21 -1.93 -8.57 12.30
C VAL A 21 -1.40 -10.00 12.13
N ILE A 22 -2.23 -10.94 11.67
CA ILE A 22 -1.80 -12.32 11.42
C ILE A 22 -0.70 -12.35 10.36
N LEU A 23 -0.87 -11.66 9.23
CA LEU A 23 0.15 -11.58 8.18
C LEU A 23 1.44 -10.94 8.68
N SER A 24 1.36 -9.84 9.43
CA SER A 24 2.54 -9.22 10.05
C SER A 24 3.27 -10.20 10.97
N LEU A 25 2.56 -10.99 11.78
CA LEU A 25 3.19 -12.01 12.63
C LEU A 25 3.86 -13.11 11.81
N LEU A 26 3.21 -13.61 10.76
CA LEU A 26 3.80 -14.63 9.87
C LEU A 26 5.10 -14.12 9.23
N VAL A 27 5.10 -12.87 8.76
CA VAL A 27 6.27 -12.21 8.17
C VAL A 27 7.36 -11.99 9.22
N HIS A 28 7.00 -11.58 10.45
CA HIS A 28 7.94 -11.37 11.56
C HIS A 28 8.65 -12.67 11.95
N PHE A 29 7.95 -13.80 11.94
CA PHE A 29 8.53 -15.13 12.19
C PHE A 29 9.21 -15.75 10.95
N GLN A 30 9.39 -15.00 9.87
CA GLN A 30 10.04 -15.44 8.62
C GLN A 30 9.39 -16.66 7.96
N ILE A 31 8.13 -16.99 8.31
CA ILE A 31 7.42 -18.17 7.77
C ILE A 31 7.17 -18.02 6.26
N THR A 32 7.04 -16.79 5.77
CA THR A 32 6.75 -16.50 4.36
C THR A 32 8.00 -16.29 3.51
N GLU A 33 9.21 -16.42 4.06
CA GLU A 33 10.44 -16.00 3.37
C GLU A 33 10.70 -16.75 2.06
N GLU A 34 10.62 -18.08 2.05
CA GLU A 34 10.81 -18.87 0.82
C GLU A 34 9.78 -18.53 -0.25
N PHE A 35 8.53 -18.32 0.17
CA PHE A 35 7.45 -17.92 -0.72
C PHE A 35 7.71 -16.53 -1.32
N ASP A 36 8.09 -15.56 -0.48
CA ASP A 36 8.39 -14.20 -0.91
C ASP A 36 9.56 -14.20 -1.92
N GLN A 37 10.63 -14.95 -1.66
CA GLN A 37 11.78 -15.09 -2.57
C GLN A 37 11.41 -15.77 -3.89
N SER A 38 10.51 -16.75 -3.87
CA SER A 38 10.01 -17.40 -5.10
C SER A 38 9.24 -16.44 -6.00
N ILE A 39 8.45 -15.52 -5.41
CA ILE A 39 7.72 -14.50 -6.16
C ILE A 39 8.66 -13.44 -6.68
N ILE A 40 9.60 -12.96 -5.85
CA ILE A 40 10.58 -11.94 -6.24
C ILE A 40 11.39 -12.43 -7.45
N SER A 41 11.91 -13.65 -7.41
CA SER A 41 12.67 -14.23 -8.53
C SER A 41 11.84 -14.46 -9.79
N TYR A 42 10.56 -14.83 -9.65
CA TYR A 42 9.66 -14.97 -10.79
C TYR A 42 9.39 -13.62 -11.48
N VAL A 43 9.11 -12.57 -10.71
CA VAL A 43 8.83 -11.23 -11.25
C VAL A 43 10.09 -10.58 -11.80
N SER A 44 11.23 -10.73 -11.12
CA SER A 44 12.51 -10.16 -11.57
C SER A 44 12.96 -10.73 -12.92
N GLY A 45 12.59 -11.98 -13.24
CA GLY A 45 12.82 -12.57 -14.57
C GLY A 45 12.08 -11.90 -15.73
N HIS A 46 11.13 -11.00 -15.46
CA HIS A 46 10.39 -10.23 -16.46
C HIS A 46 10.86 -8.77 -16.61
N VAL A 47 11.80 -8.33 -15.76
CA VAL A 47 12.39 -6.98 -15.82
C VAL A 47 13.13 -6.79 -17.15
N GLY A 48 13.05 -5.60 -17.72
CA GLY A 48 13.65 -5.26 -19.02
C GLY A 48 12.71 -5.44 -20.20
N ASN A 49 11.48 -5.94 -19.99
CA ASN A 49 10.42 -5.87 -20.98
C ASN A 49 9.78 -4.47 -20.95
N PRO A 50 9.91 -3.65 -22.02
CA PRO A 50 9.45 -2.25 -21.99
C PRO A 50 7.97 -2.09 -21.69
N LEU A 51 7.11 -3.01 -22.17
CA LEU A 51 5.68 -2.96 -21.92
C LEU A 51 5.36 -3.27 -20.45
N PHE A 52 6.01 -4.28 -19.89
CA PHE A 52 5.82 -4.70 -18.51
C PHE A 52 6.34 -3.63 -17.53
N ASP A 53 7.56 -3.12 -17.76
CA ASP A 53 8.18 -2.11 -16.92
C ASP A 53 7.36 -0.81 -16.92
N THR A 54 6.93 -0.35 -18.11
CA THR A 54 6.08 0.85 -18.21
C THR A 54 4.73 0.65 -17.51
N ALA A 55 4.12 -0.52 -17.65
CA ALA A 55 2.85 -0.81 -16.98
C ALA A 55 2.99 -0.80 -15.45
N MET A 56 4.03 -1.46 -14.92
CA MET A 56 4.30 -1.48 -13.48
C MET A 56 4.64 -0.10 -12.92
N GLN A 57 5.32 0.73 -13.70
CA GLN A 57 5.58 2.11 -13.31
C GLN A 57 4.32 2.95 -13.28
N ILE A 58 3.44 2.89 -14.29
CA ILE A 58 2.17 3.62 -14.26
C ILE A 58 1.35 3.24 -13.02
N ILE A 59 1.33 1.95 -12.69
CA ILE A 59 0.66 1.47 -11.46
C ILE A 59 1.34 2.07 -10.22
N THR A 60 2.66 2.05 -10.14
CA THR A 60 3.43 2.58 -8.99
C THR A 60 3.20 4.08 -8.81
N GLU A 61 3.34 4.86 -9.87
CA GLU A 61 3.15 6.32 -9.83
C GLU A 61 1.70 6.68 -9.48
N SER A 62 0.71 5.88 -9.92
CA SER A 62 -0.69 6.11 -9.56
C SER A 62 -0.96 5.98 -8.05
N GLY A 63 -0.14 5.18 -7.35
CA GLY A 63 -0.21 4.95 -5.91
C GLY A 63 0.73 5.86 -5.10
N ASP A 64 1.49 6.74 -5.74
CA ASP A 64 2.39 7.64 -5.02
C ASP A 64 1.61 8.67 -4.21
N SER A 65 2.08 8.93 -2.98
CA SER A 65 1.42 9.84 -2.06
C SER A 65 1.36 11.27 -2.61
N PHE A 66 2.36 11.71 -3.38
CA PHE A 66 2.39 13.03 -4.00
C PHE A 66 1.29 13.19 -5.06
N TYR A 67 1.16 12.23 -5.98
CA TYR A 67 0.11 12.27 -7.00
C TYR A 67 -1.29 12.12 -6.39
N MET A 68 -1.45 11.27 -5.36
CA MET A 68 -2.71 11.14 -4.64
C MET A 68 -3.09 12.42 -3.86
N LEU A 69 -2.12 13.12 -3.26
CA LEU A 69 -2.35 14.42 -2.63
C LEU A 69 -2.81 15.46 -3.66
N GLY A 70 -2.13 15.53 -4.82
CA GLY A 70 -2.54 16.41 -5.92
C GLY A 70 -3.97 16.12 -6.39
N PHE A 71 -4.33 14.85 -6.54
CA PHE A 71 -5.69 14.43 -6.86
C PHE A 71 -6.70 14.80 -5.77
N GLY A 72 -6.33 14.66 -4.49
CA GLY A 72 -7.14 15.10 -3.35
C GLY A 72 -7.43 16.60 -3.39
N VAL A 73 -6.42 17.42 -3.67
CA VAL A 73 -6.57 18.89 -3.83
C VAL A 73 -7.47 19.23 -5.01
N LEU A 74 -7.29 18.57 -6.17
CA LEU A 74 -8.15 18.75 -7.34
C LEU A 74 -9.62 18.49 -7.00
N MET A 75 -9.90 17.45 -6.22
CA MET A 75 -11.24 17.10 -5.75
C MET A 75 -11.84 18.14 -4.79
N LEU A 76 -11.03 18.92 -4.07
CA LEU A 76 -11.52 20.02 -3.23
C LEU A 76 -11.96 21.25 -4.04
N LEU A 77 -11.37 21.46 -5.21
CA LEU A 77 -11.76 22.56 -6.09
C LEU A 77 -13.17 22.36 -6.65
N ILE A 78 -13.51 21.12 -7.01
CA ILE A 78 -14.82 20.76 -7.55
C ILE A 78 -15.86 20.67 -6.41
N LYS A 79 -16.79 21.63 -6.37
CA LYS A 79 -17.78 21.76 -5.28
C LYS A 79 -18.54 20.47 -4.95
N LYS A 80 -18.84 19.63 -5.95
CA LYS A 80 -19.59 18.37 -5.80
C LYS A 80 -18.79 17.27 -5.11
N THR A 81 -17.46 17.27 -5.21
CA THR A 81 -16.60 16.18 -4.74
C THR A 81 -15.79 16.54 -3.48
N ARG A 82 -15.96 17.75 -2.93
CA ARG A 82 -15.25 18.24 -1.74
C ARG A 82 -15.25 17.27 -0.56
N ARG A 83 -16.39 16.64 -0.26
CA ARG A 83 -16.46 15.67 0.85
C ARG A 83 -15.54 14.48 0.63
N ILE A 84 -15.45 13.99 -0.61
CA ILE A 84 -14.56 12.90 -0.99
C ILE A 84 -13.10 13.37 -0.90
N GLY A 85 -12.80 14.57 -1.40
CA GLY A 85 -11.46 15.16 -1.32
C GLY A 85 -10.97 15.30 0.13
N ILE A 86 -11.81 15.83 1.04
CA ILE A 86 -11.45 15.95 2.47
C ILE A 86 -11.16 14.58 3.07
N THR A 87 -12.04 13.60 2.84
CA THR A 87 -11.86 12.24 3.35
C THR A 87 -10.57 11.62 2.83
N LEU A 88 -10.27 11.77 1.53
CA LEU A 88 -9.03 11.26 0.92
C LEU A 88 -7.79 11.89 1.57
N MET A 89 -7.78 13.22 1.75
CA MET A 89 -6.65 13.92 2.38
C MET A 89 -6.40 13.43 3.81
N ILE A 90 -7.46 13.25 4.60
CA ILE A 90 -7.35 12.70 5.96
C ILE A 90 -6.79 11.28 5.92
N LEU A 91 -7.29 10.43 5.01
CA LEU A 91 -6.83 9.05 4.89
C LEU A 91 -5.37 8.95 4.46
N ILE A 92 -4.88 9.82 3.58
CA ILE A 92 -3.46 9.86 3.18
C ILE A 92 -2.57 10.20 4.38
N VAL A 93 -2.95 11.19 5.19
CA VAL A 93 -2.17 11.55 6.39
C VAL A 93 -2.16 10.41 7.40
N LEU A 94 -3.32 9.79 7.66
CA LEU A 94 -3.40 8.65 8.58
C LEU A 94 -2.60 7.45 8.06
N SER A 95 -2.66 7.14 6.77
CA SER A 95 -1.96 5.99 6.19
C SER A 95 -0.45 6.17 6.18
N THR A 96 0.05 7.37 5.89
CA THR A 96 1.49 7.69 5.89
C THR A 96 2.08 7.60 7.29
N ILE A 97 1.42 8.17 8.30
CA ILE A 97 1.84 8.04 9.70
C ILE A 97 1.83 6.58 10.14
N LEU A 98 0.71 5.87 9.89
CA LEU A 98 0.56 4.47 10.27
C LEU A 98 1.63 3.58 9.62
N THR A 99 1.86 3.76 8.33
CA THR A 99 2.88 3.01 7.58
C THR A 99 4.28 3.32 8.10
N GLY A 100 4.57 4.56 8.48
CA GLY A 100 5.85 4.94 9.10
C GLY A 100 6.13 4.15 10.38
N TYR A 101 5.16 4.10 11.31
CA TYR A 101 5.31 3.35 12.55
C TYR A 101 5.41 1.84 12.32
N ILE A 102 4.57 1.28 11.44
CA ILE A 102 4.58 -0.15 11.14
C ILE A 102 5.90 -0.56 10.51
N LYS A 103 6.43 0.22 9.55
CA LYS A 103 7.72 -0.08 8.91
C LYS A 103 8.85 -0.11 9.93
N CYS A 104 8.93 0.87 10.83
CA CYS A 104 9.92 0.87 11.91
C CYS A 104 9.72 -0.28 12.91
N GLY A 105 8.49 -0.73 13.14
CA GLY A 105 8.20 -1.85 14.04
C GLY A 105 8.52 -3.22 13.46
N MET A 106 8.39 -3.37 12.14
CA MET A 106 8.65 -4.63 11.44
C MET A 106 10.10 -4.79 11.01
N ASP A 107 10.79 -3.68 10.72
CA ASP A 107 12.20 -3.59 10.33
C ASP A 107 12.64 -4.64 9.30
N ARG A 108 11.78 -4.91 8.31
CA ARG A 108 12.04 -5.89 7.25
C ARG A 108 12.95 -5.27 6.19
N GLU A 109 14.04 -5.97 5.91
CA GLU A 109 14.97 -5.60 4.84
C GLU A 109 14.29 -5.65 3.46
N ARG A 110 14.74 -4.78 2.56
CA ARG A 110 14.26 -4.76 1.18
C ARG A 110 14.93 -5.90 0.41
N PRO A 111 14.29 -6.46 -0.62
CA PRO A 111 14.96 -7.39 -1.52
C PRO A 111 16.20 -6.73 -2.14
N ASP A 112 17.35 -7.40 -2.08
CA ASP A 112 18.58 -7.00 -2.74
C ASP A 112 18.49 -7.35 -4.24
N PHE A 113 17.99 -6.42 -5.04
CA PHE A 113 17.92 -6.54 -6.49
C PHE A 113 18.29 -5.21 -7.16
N ASP A 114 19.28 -5.25 -8.05
CA ASP A 114 19.63 -4.10 -8.90
C ASP A 114 18.61 -4.01 -10.05
N TYR A 115 17.76 -2.98 -10.00
CA TYR A 115 16.75 -2.74 -11.03
C TYR A 115 17.40 -2.20 -12.31
N GLU A 116 17.68 -3.09 -13.26
CA GLU A 116 18.03 -2.76 -14.64
C GLU A 116 16.77 -2.70 -15.52
N GLY A 117 15.90 -1.72 -15.27
CA GLY A 117 14.70 -1.52 -16.09
C GLY A 117 15.02 -1.10 -17.53
N ALA A 118 14.06 -1.28 -18.44
CA ALA A 118 14.18 -0.77 -19.80
C ALA A 118 14.47 0.75 -19.81
N PRO A 119 15.37 1.24 -20.69
CA PRO A 119 15.67 2.66 -20.79
C PRO A 119 14.42 3.44 -21.14
N PHE A 120 14.17 4.50 -20.39
CA PHE A 120 13.07 5.43 -20.63
C PHE A 120 13.20 6.07 -22.03
N PRO A 121 12.11 6.16 -22.81
CA PRO A 121 12.06 7.03 -23.98
C PRO A 121 12.14 8.52 -23.60
#